data_AF-A0A1G8TUJ9-F1
#
_entry.id   AF-A0A1G8TUJ9-F1
#
_cell.length_a   1.000
_cell.length_b   1.000
_cell.length_c   1.000
_cell.angle_alpha   90.00
_cell.angle_beta   90.00
_cell.angle_gamma   90.00
#
_symmetry.space_group_name_H-M   'P 1'
#
loop_
_entity.id
_entity.type
_entity.pdbx_description
1 polymer ?
#
loop_
_entity_poly.entity_id
_entity_poly.type
_entity_poly.pdbx_seq_one_letter_code
_entity_poly.pdbx_strand_id
1 'polypeptide(L)'
;MTFKSIDLPGHEGFAAPVLPNGEPAPSAGVFTRTFVGYQAGCSCGWADRRKYPATPAGAKEVEYRWWSRHATPLLAAAPPGELVIKSNLLCERISKLIAERPVAALTLLSQLETWQRALLEQAVAGARQSGASWSEVGEAMGISKQSAHERFRAHVST
;
A
#
# COMPACT_ATOMS: atom_id res chain seq x y z
N MET A 1 -0.68 22.04 3.96
CA MET A 1 -1.44 21.24 2.97
C MET A 1 -1.12 19.78 3.20
N THR A 2 -2.13 18.91 3.17
CA THR A 2 -1.98 17.45 3.32
C THR A 2 -2.61 16.72 2.13
N PHE A 3 -2.16 15.50 1.87
CA PHE A 3 -2.48 14.66 0.71
C PHE A 3 -2.82 13.24 1.20
N LYS A 4 -3.89 12.61 0.71
CA LYS A 4 -4.29 11.26 1.15
C LYS A 4 -4.86 10.44 -0.01
N SER A 5 -4.79 9.11 0.11
CA SER A 5 -5.51 8.16 -0.74
C SER A 5 -6.18 7.09 0.13
N ILE A 6 -7.36 6.60 -0.26
CA ILE A 6 -8.04 5.49 0.40
C ILE A 6 -7.24 4.18 0.28
N ASP A 7 -6.48 4.05 -0.82
CA ASP A 7 -5.66 2.87 -1.11
C ASP A 7 -4.32 2.89 -0.36
N LEU A 8 -4.02 3.96 0.38
CA LEU A 8 -2.83 4.08 1.23
C LEU A 8 -3.19 4.49 2.68
N PRO A 9 -3.89 3.64 3.44
CA PRO A 9 -4.17 3.93 4.83
C PRO A 9 -2.88 4.12 5.63
N GLY A 10 -2.83 5.15 6.49
CA GLY A 10 -1.65 5.49 7.29
C GLY A 10 -0.58 6.32 6.58
N HIS A 11 -0.76 6.63 5.28
CA HIS A 11 0.14 7.49 4.52
C HIS A 11 -0.55 8.81 4.14
N GLU A 12 -0.48 9.76 5.06
CA GLU A 12 -0.85 11.15 4.79
C GLU A 12 0.39 11.92 4.39
N GLY A 13 0.45 12.35 3.13
CA GLY A 13 1.47 13.27 2.64
C GLY A 13 1.23 14.68 3.12
N PHE A 14 2.29 15.47 3.20
CA PHE A 14 2.17 16.87 3.59
C PHE A 14 3.33 17.73 3.10
N ALA A 15 3.05 19.04 2.98
CA ALA A 15 4.06 20.05 2.76
C ALA A 15 4.59 20.59 4.10
N ALA A 16 5.74 20.07 4.54
CA ALA A 16 6.42 20.49 5.76
C ALA A 16 7.08 21.86 5.55
N PRO A 17 6.77 22.89 6.37
CA PRO A 17 7.48 24.16 6.32
C PRO A 17 8.96 23.97 6.71
N VAL A 18 9.87 24.50 5.90
CA VAL A 18 11.30 24.56 6.21
C VAL A 18 11.55 25.83 7.00
N LEU A 19 12.07 25.68 8.22
CA LEU A 19 12.39 26.77 9.13
C LEU A 19 13.66 27.52 8.67
N PRO A 20 13.92 28.76 9.17
CA PRO A 20 15.13 29.52 8.81
C PRO A 20 16.46 28.79 9.08
N ASN A 21 16.50 27.89 10.06
CA ASN A 21 17.65 27.05 10.36
C ASN A 21 17.83 25.89 9.35
N GLY A 22 16.94 25.77 8.37
CA GLY A 22 16.93 24.74 7.36
C GLY A 22 16.21 23.44 7.76
N GLU A 23 15.76 23.29 9.01
CA GLU A 23 15.08 22.08 9.45
C GLU A 23 13.62 22.06 8.98
N PRO A 24 13.12 20.93 8.45
CA PRO A 24 11.70 20.78 8.19
C PRO A 24 10.92 20.63 9.49
N ALA A 25 9.74 21.25 9.53
CA ALA A 25 8.83 21.01 10.62
C ALA A 25 8.23 19.60 10.56
N PRO A 26 7.84 19.00 11.69
CA PRO A 26 7.36 17.62 11.74
C PRO A 26 6.01 17.40 11.07
N SER A 27 5.27 18.47 10.74
CA SER A 27 3.98 18.40 10.07
C SER A 27 3.66 19.68 9.29
N ALA A 28 2.63 19.61 8.43
CA ALA A 28 2.10 20.78 7.74
C ALA A 28 1.45 21.82 8.67
N GLY A 29 1.17 21.51 9.94
CA GLY A 29 0.52 22.45 10.86
C GLY A 29 1.46 23.50 11.45
N VAL A 30 2.77 23.27 11.38
CA VAL A 30 3.78 24.12 12.03
C VAL A 30 4.22 25.22 11.05
N PHE A 31 3.33 26.17 10.78
CA PHE A 31 3.66 27.36 10.00
C PHE A 31 4.15 28.48 10.92
N THR A 32 5.39 28.91 10.73
CA THR A 32 5.87 30.19 11.25
C THR A 32 5.72 31.24 10.16
N ARG A 33 5.60 32.53 10.51
CA ARG A 33 5.60 33.62 9.50
C ARG A 33 6.93 33.75 8.75
N THR A 34 7.95 32.97 9.13
CA THR A 34 9.35 33.08 8.70
C THR A 34 9.85 31.83 7.99
N PHE A 35 8.98 30.89 7.62
CA PHE A 35 9.43 29.71 6.87
C PHE A 35 10.04 30.12 5.52
N VAL A 36 11.08 29.40 5.10
CA VAL A 36 11.87 29.72 3.89
C VAL A 36 11.55 28.79 2.72
N GLY A 37 10.82 27.70 2.98
CA GLY A 37 10.49 26.73 1.94
C GLY A 37 9.56 25.61 2.38
N TYR A 38 9.39 24.63 1.51
CA TYR A 38 8.63 23.42 1.74
C TYR A 38 9.49 22.18 1.49
N GLN A 39 9.22 21.11 2.24
CA GLN A 39 9.73 19.77 1.98
C GLN A 39 8.57 18.78 1.99
N ALA A 40 8.61 17.80 1.09
CA ALA A 40 7.60 16.74 1.10
C ALA A 40 7.86 15.80 2.27
N GLY A 41 6.82 15.56 3.06
CA GLY A 41 6.81 14.61 4.18
C GLY A 41 5.62 13.67 4.11
N CYS A 42 5.65 12.61 4.91
CA CYS A 42 4.54 11.69 5.09
C CYS A 42 4.44 11.26 6.56
N SER A 43 3.21 10.98 7.03
CA SER A 43 2.93 10.51 8.39
C SER A 43 3.68 9.22 8.77
N CYS A 44 4.11 8.43 7.79
CA CYS A 44 4.93 7.24 8.01
C CYS A 44 6.42 7.55 8.28
N GLY A 45 6.81 8.82 8.36
CA GLY A 45 8.19 9.27 8.59
C GLY A 45 9.01 9.47 7.31
N TRP A 46 8.44 9.24 6.12
CA TRP A 46 9.14 9.53 4.87
C TRP A 46 9.29 11.04 4.65
N ALA A 47 10.44 11.46 4.15
CA ALA A 47 10.69 12.83 3.72
C ALA A 47 11.54 12.85 2.44
N ASP A 48 11.21 13.74 1.49
CA ASP A 48 12.02 13.94 0.30
C ASP A 48 13.34 14.65 0.67
N ARG A 49 14.41 14.37 -0.05
CA ARG A 49 15.71 15.04 0.17
C ARG A 49 15.70 16.49 -0.32
N ARG A 50 14.81 16.85 -1.25
CA ARG A 50 14.74 18.19 -1.85
C ARG A 50 13.83 19.12 -1.07
N LYS A 51 14.25 20.39 -1.01
CA LYS A 51 13.50 21.51 -0.47
C LYS A 51 13.12 22.45 -1.60
N TYR A 52 11.97 23.09 -1.47
CA TYR A 52 11.39 23.96 -2.48
C TYR A 52 11.13 25.34 -1.90
N PRO A 53 11.20 26.42 -2.68
CA PRO A 53 10.96 27.77 -2.18
C PRO A 53 9.55 27.95 -1.56
N ALA A 54 9.41 28.92 -0.66
CA ALA A 54 8.15 29.30 -0.02
C ALA A 54 7.18 30.01 -0.99
N THR A 55 6.83 29.34 -2.09
CA THR A 55 5.97 29.86 -3.15
C THR A 55 4.83 28.88 -3.44
N PRO A 56 3.73 29.32 -4.06
CA PRO A 56 2.68 28.41 -4.52
C PRO A 56 3.19 27.31 -5.45
N ALA A 57 4.19 27.60 -6.29
CA ALA A 57 4.85 26.60 -7.13
C ALA A 57 5.63 25.58 -6.29
N GLY A 58 6.38 26.02 -5.29
CA GLY A 58 7.10 25.11 -4.38
C GLY A 58 6.17 24.21 -3.57
N ALA A 59 4.99 24.70 -3.19
CA ALA A 59 3.97 23.87 -2.54
C ALA A 59 3.44 22.76 -3.47
N LYS A 60 3.18 23.06 -4.75
CA LYS A 60 2.77 22.07 -5.75
C LYS A 60 3.88 21.05 -6.06
N GLU A 61 5.12 21.50 -6.13
CA GLU A 61 6.27 20.59 -6.32
C GLU A 61 6.36 19.57 -5.19
N VAL A 62 6.15 19.99 -3.94
CA VAL A 62 6.14 19.07 -2.80
C VAL A 62 5.03 18.02 -2.90
N GLU A 63 3.83 18.41 -3.32
CA GLU A 63 2.75 17.45 -3.61
C GLU A 63 3.17 16.44 -4.69
N TYR A 64 3.69 16.93 -5.82
CA TYR A 64 4.17 16.09 -6.91
C TYR A 64 5.25 15.11 -6.45
N ARG A 65 6.17 15.54 -5.59
CA ARG A 65 7.25 14.68 -5.06
C ARG A 65 6.71 13.60 -4.15
N TRP A 66 5.78 13.93 -3.27
CA TRP A 66 5.13 12.91 -2.44
C TRP A 66 4.43 11.87 -3.31
N TRP A 67 3.64 12.30 -4.31
CA TRP A 67 2.98 11.38 -5.22
C TRP A 67 3.98 10.50 -5.98
N SER A 68 4.92 11.10 -6.71
CA SER A 68 5.80 10.39 -7.63
C SER A 68 6.88 9.53 -6.95
N ARG A 69 7.36 9.91 -5.76
CA ARG A 69 8.50 9.23 -5.10
C ARG A 69 8.09 8.35 -3.94
N HIS A 70 6.90 8.55 -3.37
CA HIS A 70 6.45 7.82 -2.19
C HIS A 70 5.12 7.11 -2.42
N ALA A 71 4.06 7.85 -2.77
CA ALA A 71 2.72 7.28 -2.86
C ALA A 71 2.56 6.31 -4.04
N THR A 72 3.02 6.66 -5.25
CA THR A 72 2.87 5.80 -6.44
C THR A 72 3.53 4.42 -6.26
N PRO A 73 4.78 4.29 -5.77
CA PRO A 73 5.35 2.98 -5.48
C PRO A 73 4.54 2.15 -4.48
N LEU A 74 4.02 2.79 -3.42
CA LEU A 74 3.20 2.10 -2.41
C LEU A 74 1.85 1.66 -3.00
N LEU A 75 1.22 2.50 -3.81
CA LEU A 75 -0.04 2.16 -4.50
C LEU A 75 0.14 0.99 -5.45
N ALA A 76 1.26 0.94 -6.17
CA ALA A 76 1.55 -0.16 -7.09
C ALA A 76 1.73 -1.51 -6.36
N ALA A 77 2.16 -1.48 -5.10
CA ALA A 77 2.35 -2.68 -4.28
C ALA A 77 1.12 -3.06 -3.43
N ALA A 78 0.20 -2.12 -3.21
CA ALA A 78 -0.97 -2.32 -2.36
C ALA A 78 -2.18 -2.84 -3.15
N PRO A 79 -3.02 -3.71 -2.56
CA PRO A 79 -4.31 -4.01 -3.13
C PRO A 79 -5.21 -2.76 -3.12
N PRO A 80 -6.08 -2.57 -4.13
CA PRO A 80 -7.08 -1.50 -4.10
C PRO A 80 -7.95 -1.58 -2.83
N GLY A 81 -8.10 -0.46 -2.13
CA GLY A 81 -8.80 -0.37 -0.85
C GLY A 81 -10.26 -0.78 -0.93
N GLU A 82 -10.91 -0.52 -2.08
CA GLU A 82 -12.28 -0.98 -2.35
C GLU A 82 -12.41 -2.51 -2.29
N LEU A 83 -11.42 -3.24 -2.84
CA LEU A 83 -11.38 -4.70 -2.79
C LEU A 83 -11.11 -5.21 -1.37
N VAL A 84 -10.28 -4.51 -0.59
CA VAL A 84 -10.03 -4.82 0.82
C VAL A 84 -11.29 -4.64 1.66
N ILE A 85 -12.06 -3.57 1.43
CA ILE A 85 -13.34 -3.33 2.13
C ILE A 85 -14.33 -4.45 1.81
N LYS A 86 -14.45 -4.81 0.53
CA LYS A 86 -15.35 -5.88 0.08
C LYS A 86 -14.94 -7.25 0.63
N SER A 87 -13.65 -7.57 0.69
CA SER A 87 -13.19 -8.84 1.25
C SER A 87 -13.49 -8.94 2.74
N ASN A 88 -13.27 -7.88 3.51
CA ASN A 88 -13.62 -7.81 4.93
C ASN A 88 -15.13 -7.99 5.15
N LEU A 89 -15.96 -7.32 4.35
CA LEU A 89 -17.42 -7.47 4.40
C LEU A 89 -17.86 -8.91 4.08
N LEU A 90 -17.23 -9.55 3.09
CA LEU A 90 -17.49 -10.95 2.77
C LEU A 90 -17.13 -11.87 3.95
N CYS A 91 -15.98 -11.68 4.58
CA CYS A 91 -15.56 -12.42 5.77
C CYS A 91 -16.57 -12.29 6.91
N GLU A 92 -17.07 -11.08 7.18
CA GLU A 92 -18.09 -10.83 8.20
C GLU A 92 -19.39 -11.59 7.88
N ARG A 93 -19.84 -11.54 6.62
CA ARG A 93 -21.06 -12.23 6.17
C ARG A 93 -20.94 -13.75 6.26
N ILE A 94 -19.78 -14.30 5.89
CA ILE A 94 -19.50 -15.74 6.03
C ILE A 94 -19.50 -16.13 7.51
N SER A 95 -18.94 -15.30 8.39
CA SER A 95 -18.94 -15.56 9.84
C SER A 95 -20.37 -15.64 10.40
N LYS A 96 -21.26 -14.75 9.96
CA LYS A 96 -22.70 -14.81 10.29
C LYS A 96 -23.36 -16.08 9.72
N LEU A 97 -23.04 -16.44 8.47
CA LEU A 97 -23.55 -17.67 7.85
C LEU A 97 -23.10 -18.93 8.58
N ILE A 98 -21.87 -18.97 9.09
CA ILE A 98 -21.36 -20.09 9.90
C ILE A 98 -22.22 -20.27 11.16
N ALA A 99 -22.56 -19.18 11.85
CA ALA A 99 -23.36 -19.21 13.06
C ALA A 99 -24.82 -19.63 12.81
N GLU A 100 -25.41 -19.18 11.70
CA GLU A 100 -26.83 -19.41 11.38
C GLU A 100 -27.08 -20.70 10.60
N ARG A 101 -26.17 -21.07 9.68
CA ARG A 101 -26.35 -22.15 8.68
C ARG A 101 -25.00 -22.83 8.35
N PRO A 102 -24.40 -23.59 9.29
CA PRO A 102 -23.02 -24.08 9.16
C PRO A 102 -22.78 -24.99 7.94
N VAL A 103 -23.73 -25.85 7.57
CA VAL A 103 -23.58 -26.71 6.37
C VAL A 103 -23.59 -25.88 5.09
N ALA A 104 -24.41 -24.83 5.01
CA ALA A 104 -24.41 -23.91 3.86
C ALA A 104 -23.10 -23.11 3.80
N ALA A 105 -22.54 -22.74 4.95
CA ALA A 105 -21.23 -22.10 5.02
C ALA A 105 -20.10 -23.01 4.50
N LEU A 106 -20.12 -24.32 4.82
CA LEU A 106 -19.15 -25.29 4.29
C LEU A 106 -19.20 -25.36 2.76
N THR A 107 -20.40 -25.39 2.17
CA THR A 107 -20.58 -25.39 0.71
C THR A 107 -19.97 -24.14 0.08
N LEU A 108 -20.21 -22.95 0.66
CA LEU A 108 -19.65 -21.70 0.16
C LEU A 108 -18.12 -21.65 0.32
N LEU A 109 -17.60 -22.04 1.49
CA LEU A 109 -16.18 -22.02 1.79
C LEU A 109 -15.38 -22.97 0.88
N SER A 110 -15.94 -24.15 0.56
CA SER A 110 -15.33 -25.09 -0.40
C SER A 110 -15.22 -24.49 -1.82
N GLN A 111 -16.25 -23.76 -2.26
CA GLN A 111 -16.19 -23.05 -3.54
C GLN A 111 -15.15 -21.92 -3.53
N LEU A 112 -15.09 -21.16 -2.43
CA LEU A 112 -14.10 -20.10 -2.26
C LEU A 112 -12.68 -20.65 -2.26
N GLU A 113 -12.41 -21.76 -1.56
CA GLU A 113 -11.09 -22.39 -1.55
C GLU A 113 -10.65 -22.81 -2.96
N THR A 114 -11.59 -23.34 -3.76
CA THR A 114 -11.31 -23.77 -5.14
C THR A 114 -10.85 -22.61 -6.01
N TRP A 115 -11.60 -21.50 -6.04
CA TRP A 115 -11.24 -20.36 -6.88
C TRP A 115 -10.08 -19.54 -6.30
N GLN A 116 -9.96 -19.46 -4.97
CA GLN A 116 -8.84 -18.79 -4.31
C GLN A 116 -7.52 -19.44 -4.70
N ARG A 117 -7.46 -20.77 -4.74
CA ARG A 117 -6.26 -21.51 -5.13
C ARG A 117 -5.84 -21.19 -6.57
N ALA A 118 -6.79 -21.25 -7.50
CA ALA A 118 -6.53 -20.95 -8.92
C ALA A 118 -6.10 -19.49 -9.13
N LEU A 119 -6.74 -18.53 -8.47
CA LEU A 119 -6.36 -17.11 -8.54
C LEU A 119 -4.97 -16.86 -7.93
N LEU A 120 -4.64 -17.56 -6.84
CA LEU A 120 -3.34 -17.44 -6.19
C LEU A 120 -2.21 -17.95 -7.10
N GLU A 121 -2.42 -19.08 -7.77
CA GLU A 121 -1.49 -19.61 -8.77
C GLU A 121 -1.27 -18.62 -9.92
N GLN A 122 -2.35 -18.03 -10.45
CA GLN A 122 -2.28 -17.00 -11.50
C GLN A 122 -1.52 -15.75 -11.03
N ALA A 123 -1.78 -15.28 -9.80
CA ALA A 123 -1.10 -14.12 -9.25
C ALA A 123 0.41 -14.36 -9.08
N VAL A 124 0.80 -15.54 -8.58
CA VAL A 124 2.22 -15.92 -8.45
C VAL A 124 2.89 -16.02 -9.83
N ALA A 125 2.23 -16.64 -10.81
CA ALA A 125 2.75 -16.70 -12.17
C ALA A 125 2.94 -15.29 -12.77
N GLY A 126 1.96 -14.41 -12.64
CA GLY A 126 2.05 -13.01 -13.11
C GLY A 126 3.14 -12.22 -12.40
N ALA A 127 3.31 -12.39 -11.08
CA ALA A 127 4.38 -11.75 -10.31
C ALA A 127 5.77 -12.23 -10.78
N ARG A 128 5.92 -13.54 -11.01
CA ARG A 128 7.17 -14.15 -11.48
C ARG A 128 7.51 -13.71 -12.91
N GLN A 129 6.54 -13.64 -13.81
CA GLN A 129 6.71 -13.10 -15.17
C GLN A 129 7.11 -11.62 -15.18
N SER A 130 6.65 -10.86 -14.18
CA SER A 130 7.01 -9.46 -13.99
C SER A 130 8.36 -9.26 -13.29
N GLY A 131 9.10 -10.35 -13.02
CA GLY A 131 10.45 -10.33 -12.47
C GLY A 131 10.55 -10.42 -10.94
N ALA A 132 9.43 -10.53 -10.21
CA ALA A 132 9.46 -10.68 -8.76
C ALA A 132 10.20 -11.96 -8.35
N SER A 133 11.09 -11.90 -7.37
CA SER A 133 11.82 -13.02 -6.79
C SER A 133 10.94 -13.90 -5.90
N TRP A 134 11.37 -15.14 -5.64
CA TRP A 134 10.70 -16.01 -4.66
C TRP A 134 10.72 -15.44 -3.23
N SER A 135 11.65 -14.53 -2.93
CA SER A 135 11.69 -13.85 -1.63
C SER A 135 10.55 -12.83 -1.53
N GLU A 136 10.35 -12.01 -2.57
CA GLU A 136 9.26 -11.03 -2.64
C GLU A 136 7.89 -11.70 -2.64
N VAL A 137 7.74 -12.83 -3.35
CA VAL A 137 6.49 -13.64 -3.31
C VAL A 137 6.24 -14.18 -1.90
N GLY A 138 7.27 -14.71 -1.24
CA GLY A 138 7.15 -15.22 0.13
C GLY A 138 6.75 -14.11 1.12
N GLU A 139 7.41 -12.96 1.05
CA GLU A 139 7.13 -11.79 1.87
C GLU A 139 5.69 -11.30 1.69
N ALA A 140 5.23 -11.12 0.45
CA ALA A 140 3.86 -10.70 0.14
C ALA A 140 2.80 -11.67 0.69
N MET A 141 3.13 -12.96 0.78
CA MET A 141 2.25 -14.02 1.27
C MET A 141 2.41 -14.33 2.77
N GLY A 142 3.37 -13.72 3.46
CA GLY A 142 3.68 -14.02 4.86
C GLY A 142 4.24 -15.42 5.09
N ILE A 143 4.94 -16.01 4.10
CA ILE A 143 5.56 -17.33 4.19
C ILE A 143 7.05 -17.28 3.81
N SER A 144 7.79 -18.34 4.13
CA SER A 144 9.22 -18.40 3.75
C SER A 144 9.40 -18.50 2.23
N LYS A 145 10.54 -18.01 1.72
CA LYS A 145 10.97 -18.20 0.32
C LYS A 145 10.92 -19.67 -0.11
N GLN A 146 11.38 -20.58 0.75
CA GLN A 146 11.40 -22.02 0.45
C GLN A 146 9.98 -22.55 0.31
N SER A 147 9.08 -22.20 1.23
CA SER A 147 7.67 -22.59 1.18
C SER A 147 6.97 -22.05 -0.08
N ALA A 148 7.25 -20.81 -0.47
CA ALA A 148 6.71 -20.24 -1.72
C ALA A 148 7.22 -21.01 -2.96
N HIS A 149 8.53 -21.26 -3.04
CA HIS A 149 9.13 -21.98 -4.16
C HIS A 149 8.59 -23.42 -4.26
N GLU A 150 8.58 -24.18 -3.17
CA GLU A 150 8.08 -25.56 -3.16
C GLU A 150 6.62 -25.64 -3.61
N ARG A 151 5.79 -24.70 -3.14
CA ARG A 151 4.35 -24.66 -3.45
C ARG A 151 4.04 -24.29 -4.90
N PHE A 152 4.79 -23.35 -5.49
CA PHE A 152 4.39 -22.74 -6.77
C PHE A 152 5.32 -23.02 -7.95
N ARG A 153 6.51 -23.62 -7.75
CA ARG A 153 7.46 -23.86 -8.85
C ARG A 153 6.86 -24.63 -10.04
N ALA A 154 5.91 -25.54 -9.80
CA ALA A 154 5.26 -26.31 -10.86
C ALA A 154 4.33 -25.48 -11.75
N HIS A 155 3.82 -24.35 -11.24
CA HIS A 155 2.84 -23.49 -11.91
C HIS A 155 3.49 -22.28 -12.63
N VAL A 156 4.80 -22.11 -12.49
CA VAL A 156 5.56 -20.96 -13.01
C VAL A 156 6.45 -21.35 -14.19
N SER A 157 6.48 -22.62 -14.59
CA SER A 157 7.27 -23.09 -15.73
C SER A 157 6.71 -22.56 -17.06
N THR A 158 7.40 -21.59 -17.64
CA THR A 158 7.44 -21.33 -19.09
C THR A 158 8.87 -20.99 -19.46
#